data_AF-A0A7S2S5L8-F1
#
_entry.id   AF-A0A7S2S5L8-F1
#
_cell.length_a   1.000
_cell.length_b   1.000
_cell.length_c   1.000
_cell.angle_alpha   90.00
_cell.angle_beta   90.00
_cell.angle_gamma   90.00
#
_symmetry.space_group_name_H-M   'P 1'
#
loop_
_entity.id
_entity.type
_entity.pdbx_description
1 polymer ?
#
loop_
_entity_poly.entity_id
_entity_poly.type
_entity_poly.pdbx_seq_one_letter_code
_entity_poly.pdbx_strand_id
1 'polypeptide(L)'
;GGGSQARVDDILSWMANEVQKSHAWAVGLCELNGWGRLGKGFLDSHGRPSTQLLVSRAASVGFAFSHLFAPKEHPYALGVMADTPLVVLREIGPPTFERGLLHVRLPQRGLDLVIVHLHAHSAEARLDEARVVSNLTRHLSDQGRPVLVMG
;
A
#
# COMPACT_ATOMS: atom_id res chain seq x y z
N GLY A 1 14.55 14.87 15.52
CA GLY A 1 13.95 16.21 15.32
C GLY A 1 12.45 16.05 15.15
N GLY A 2 11.64 16.80 15.87
CA GLY A 2 10.19 16.63 16.03
C GLY A 2 9.30 16.83 14.80
N GLY A 3 9.85 16.91 13.58
CA GLY A 3 9.08 17.12 12.34
C GLY A 3 8.54 15.84 11.67
N SER A 4 9.05 14.65 12.02
CA SER A 4 8.59 13.40 11.38
C SER A 4 7.28 12.88 11.95
N GLN A 5 7.07 13.02 13.27
CA GLN A 5 5.88 12.49 13.93
C GLN A 5 4.68 13.41 13.74
N ALA A 6 4.85 14.73 13.93
CA ALA A 6 3.78 15.70 13.67
C ALA A 6 3.20 15.56 12.25
N ARG A 7 4.07 15.39 11.24
CA ARG A 7 3.63 15.15 9.86
C ARG A 7 2.84 13.84 9.71
N VAL A 8 3.24 12.77 10.38
CA VAL A 8 2.50 11.50 10.35
C VAL A 8 1.13 11.70 11.00
N ASP A 9 1.07 12.39 12.14
CA ASP A 9 -0.17 12.64 12.87
C ASP A 9 -1.13 13.52 12.04
N ASP A 10 -0.61 14.55 11.35
CA ASP A 10 -1.38 15.38 10.42
C ASP A 10 -1.97 14.57 9.26
N ILE A 11 -1.18 13.68 8.66
CA ILE A 11 -1.63 12.79 7.57
C ILE A 11 -2.73 11.84 8.08
N LEU A 12 -2.55 11.24 9.25
CA LEU A 12 -3.53 10.31 9.82
C LEU A 12 -4.83 11.03 10.18
N SER A 13 -4.74 12.25 10.74
CA SER A 13 -5.90 13.08 11.06
C SER A 13 -6.69 13.47 9.80
N TRP A 14 -5.99 13.93 8.76
CA TRP A 14 -6.61 14.21 7.47
C TRP A 14 -7.26 12.96 6.88
N MET A 15 -6.56 11.82 6.88
CA MET A 15 -7.07 10.57 6.32
C MET A 15 -8.31 10.08 7.08
N ALA A 16 -8.31 10.14 8.41
CA ALA A 16 -9.48 9.79 9.23
C ALA A 16 -10.69 10.65 8.86
N ASN A 17 -10.51 11.96 8.67
CA ASN A 17 -11.57 12.87 8.26
C ASN A 17 -12.12 12.52 6.87
N GLU A 18 -11.25 12.24 5.89
CA GLU A 18 -11.67 11.89 4.54
C GLU A 18 -12.34 10.51 4.47
N VAL A 19 -11.84 9.52 5.21
CA VAL A 19 -12.47 8.20 5.32
C VAL A 19 -13.87 8.32 5.94
N GLN A 20 -14.03 9.13 6.99
CA GLN A 20 -15.32 9.35 7.62
C GLN A 20 -16.33 10.02 6.68
N LYS A 21 -15.91 11.03 5.91
CA LYS A 21 -16.79 11.75 4.96
C LYS A 21 -17.17 10.90 3.76
N SER A 22 -16.22 10.16 3.21
CA SER A 22 -16.39 9.43 1.94
C SER A 22 -16.90 8.01 2.13
N HIS A 23 -16.82 7.47 3.35
CA HIS A 23 -17.03 6.05 3.63
C HIS A 23 -16.12 5.14 2.80
N ALA A 24 -14.86 5.55 2.62
CA ALA A 24 -13.88 4.80 1.83
C ALA A 24 -13.71 3.37 2.36
N TRP A 25 -13.79 2.38 1.47
CA TRP A 25 -13.58 0.96 1.83
C TRP A 25 -12.11 0.63 2.07
N ALA A 26 -11.22 1.36 1.39
CA ALA A 26 -9.79 1.16 1.50
C ALA A 26 -9.02 2.42 1.09
N VAL A 27 -7.76 2.49 1.52
CA VAL A 27 -6.78 3.50 1.11
C VAL A 27 -5.52 2.80 0.66
N GLY A 28 -5.05 3.11 -0.54
CA GLY A 28 -3.73 2.74 -1.04
C GLY A 28 -2.70 3.82 -0.72
N LEU A 29 -1.50 3.42 -0.36
CA LEU A 29 -0.46 4.32 0.12
C LEU A 29 0.88 4.05 -0.59
N CYS A 30 1.50 5.11 -1.07
CA CYS A 30 2.85 5.12 -1.62
C CYS A 30 3.82 5.81 -0.66
N GLU A 31 5.12 5.54 -0.83
CA GLU A 31 6.19 6.18 -0.05
C GLU A 31 6.05 6.06 1.47
N LEU A 32 5.66 4.88 1.95
CA LEU A 32 5.51 4.55 3.37
C LEU A 32 6.86 4.39 4.11
N ASN A 33 7.84 5.23 3.75
CA ASN A 33 9.18 5.27 4.28
C ASN A 33 9.16 5.36 5.82
N GLY A 34 9.61 4.30 6.50
CA GLY A 34 9.64 4.26 7.96
C GLY A 34 8.28 4.05 8.65
N TRP A 35 7.19 3.80 7.91
CA TRP A 35 5.87 3.54 8.50
C TRP A 35 5.74 2.16 9.15
N GLY A 36 6.57 1.19 8.75
CA GLY A 36 6.69 -0.13 9.39
C GLY A 36 7.78 -0.20 10.46
N ARG A 37 8.40 0.92 10.84
CA ARG A 37 9.49 0.94 11.82
C ARG A 37 9.05 1.68 13.07
N LEU A 38 8.88 0.95 14.17
CA LEU A 38 8.94 1.56 15.50
C LEU A 38 10.35 2.13 15.68
N GLY A 39 10.46 3.39 16.08
CA GLY A 39 11.74 3.99 16.43
C GLY A 39 12.41 3.13 17.51
N LYS A 40 13.51 2.46 17.13
CA LYS A 40 14.29 1.49 17.94
C LYS A 40 13.50 0.28 18.47
N GLY A 41 13.69 -0.87 17.81
CA GLY A 41 13.94 -2.12 18.55
C GLY A 41 12.85 -3.18 18.66
N PHE A 42 11.69 -3.03 18.03
CA PHE A 42 10.69 -4.11 18.03
C PHE A 42 10.72 -4.86 16.69
N LEU A 43 11.45 -5.97 16.70
CA LEU A 43 11.30 -7.03 15.71
C LEU A 43 10.23 -8.00 16.24
N ASP A 44 9.43 -8.59 15.35
CA ASP A 44 8.55 -9.70 15.73
C ASP A 44 9.37 -10.94 16.14
N SER A 45 8.70 -12.03 16.54
CA SER A 45 9.34 -13.31 16.91
C SER A 45 10.22 -13.94 15.81
N HIS A 46 10.22 -13.37 14.60
CA HIS A 46 10.98 -13.84 13.44
C HIS A 46 11.99 -12.81 12.93
N GLY A 47 12.25 -11.72 13.68
CA GLY A 47 13.23 -10.72 13.27
C GLY A 47 12.72 -9.76 12.18
N ARG A 48 11.41 -9.70 11.93
CA ARG A 48 10.81 -8.81 10.91
C ARG A 48 10.44 -7.45 11.53
N PRO A 49 10.62 -6.33 10.81
CA PRO A 49 10.19 -5.01 11.28
C PRO A 49 8.71 -5.03 11.64
N SER A 50 8.41 -4.57 12.86
CA SER A 50 7.08 -4.60 13.47
C SER A 50 5.98 -4.02 12.56
N THR A 51 5.11 -4.92 12.09
CA THR A 51 3.80 -4.65 11.47
C THR A 51 2.82 -3.91 12.40
N GLN A 52 3.07 -3.86 13.72
CA GLN A 52 2.15 -3.25 14.69
C GLN A 52 1.93 -1.75 14.47
N LEU A 53 2.92 -1.03 13.92
CA LEU A 53 2.79 0.42 13.70
C LEU A 53 1.85 0.75 12.54
N LEU A 54 1.84 -0.05 11.46
CA LEU A 54 0.85 0.14 10.39
C LEU A 54 -0.54 -0.25 10.88
N VAL A 55 -0.66 -1.31 11.67
CA VAL A 55 -1.93 -1.73 12.28
C VAL A 55 -2.49 -0.63 13.19
N SER A 56 -1.67 -0.04 14.08
CA SER A 56 -2.12 1.05 14.94
C SER A 56 -2.54 2.30 14.14
N ARG A 57 -1.82 2.60 13.05
CA ARG A 57 -2.15 3.71 12.15
C ARG A 57 -3.44 3.46 11.38
N ALA A 58 -3.63 2.24 10.85
CA ALA A 58 -4.88 1.84 10.23
C ALA A 58 -6.06 1.98 11.20
N ALA A 59 -5.89 1.51 12.44
CA ALA A 59 -6.91 1.66 13.47
C ALA A 59 -7.24 3.14 13.77
N SER A 60 -6.23 4.03 13.83
CA SER A 60 -6.45 5.46 14.04
C SER A 60 -7.22 6.16 12.91
N VAL A 61 -7.23 5.57 11.71
CA VAL A 61 -7.95 6.07 10.54
C VAL A 61 -9.34 5.43 10.40
N GLY A 62 -9.64 4.40 11.20
CA GLY A 62 -10.91 3.67 11.16
C GLY A 62 -10.88 2.35 10.38
N PHE A 63 -9.68 1.83 10.07
CA PHE A 63 -9.50 0.56 9.36
C PHE A 63 -9.02 -0.56 10.28
N ALA A 64 -9.58 -1.76 10.10
CA ALA A 64 -9.23 -2.94 10.86
C ALA A 64 -8.15 -3.81 10.19
N PHE A 65 -7.98 -3.66 8.88
CA PHE A 65 -7.07 -4.48 8.07
C PHE A 65 -6.03 -3.59 7.40
N SER A 66 -4.79 -4.07 7.36
CA SER A 66 -3.71 -3.37 6.66
C SER A 66 -2.64 -4.33 6.19
N HIS A 67 -1.90 -3.91 5.17
CA HIS A 67 -0.74 -4.64 4.68
C HIS A 67 0.35 -3.67 4.23
N LEU A 68 1.61 -4.03 4.46
CA LEU A 68 2.79 -3.28 4.06
C LEU A 68 3.65 -4.15 3.17
N PHE A 69 3.89 -3.68 1.94
CA PHE A 69 4.89 -4.22 1.05
C PHE A 69 6.15 -3.34 1.12
N ALA A 70 7.26 -3.88 1.64
CA ALA A 70 8.51 -3.16 1.82
C ALA A 70 9.68 -3.95 1.19
N PRO A 71 9.99 -3.72 -0.10
CA PRO A 71 11.17 -4.26 -0.77
C PRO A 71 12.46 -3.97 0.00
N LYS A 72 13.47 -4.84 -0.11
CA LYS A 72 14.76 -4.64 0.58
C LYS A 72 15.68 -3.67 -0.16
N GLU A 73 15.42 -3.50 -1.45
CA GLU A 73 16.25 -2.79 -2.42
C GLU A 73 16.11 -1.27 -2.30
N HIS A 74 14.99 -0.77 -1.76
CA HIS A 74 14.73 0.67 -1.61
C HIS A 74 13.80 0.94 -0.41
N PRO A 75 13.78 2.17 0.14
CA PRO A 75 12.97 2.48 1.33
C PRO A 75 11.47 2.69 1.05
N TYR A 76 11.09 2.87 -0.22
CA TYR A 76 9.74 3.26 -0.65
C TYR A 76 8.73 2.12 -0.56
N ALA A 77 8.21 1.87 0.65
CA ALA A 77 7.19 0.86 0.86
C ALA A 77 5.83 1.28 0.30
N LEU A 78 5.06 0.29 -0.15
CA LEU A 78 3.65 0.41 -0.51
C LEU A 78 2.79 -0.15 0.62
N GLY A 79 1.56 0.33 0.72
CA GLY A 79 0.62 -0.24 1.68
C GLY A 79 -0.83 -0.08 1.29
N VAL A 80 -1.66 -0.82 2.01
CA VAL A 80 -3.11 -0.72 1.94
C VAL A 80 -3.69 -0.76 3.35
N MET A 81 -4.75 0.00 3.57
CA MET A 81 -5.63 -0.10 4.74
C MET A 81 -7.05 -0.37 4.24
N ALA A 82 -7.83 -1.18 4.94
CA ALA A 82 -9.18 -1.56 4.52
C ALA A 82 -10.15 -1.79 5.69
N ASP A 83 -11.44 -1.56 5.42
CA ASP A 83 -12.55 -1.75 6.36
C ASP A 83 -12.95 -3.23 6.50
N THR A 84 -12.58 -4.03 5.51
CA THR A 84 -12.93 -5.45 5.36
C THR A 84 -11.66 -6.28 5.15
N PRO A 85 -11.70 -7.60 5.46
CA PRO A 85 -10.55 -8.48 5.26
C PRO A 85 -10.00 -8.39 3.84
N LEU A 86 -8.68 -8.32 3.75
CA LEU A 86 -7.96 -8.23 2.49
C LEU A 86 -7.12 -9.49 2.24
N VAL A 87 -6.90 -9.82 0.97
CA VAL A 87 -6.03 -10.92 0.55
C VAL A 87 -4.94 -10.37 -0.36
N VAL A 88 -3.69 -10.49 0.06
CA VAL A 88 -2.54 -10.11 -0.77
C VAL A 88 -2.36 -11.18 -1.85
N LEU A 89 -2.47 -10.78 -3.11
CA LEU A 89 -2.35 -11.68 -4.26
C LEU A 89 -0.95 -11.62 -4.87
N ARG A 90 -0.37 -10.44 -5.00
CA ARG A 90 0.99 -10.25 -5.54
C ARG A 90 1.68 -9.06 -4.92
N GLU A 91 2.98 -9.20 -4.76
CA GLU A 91 3.94 -8.14 -4.45
C GLU A 91 5.04 -8.22 -5.48
N ILE A 92 5.28 -7.12 -6.21
CA ILE A 92 6.30 -7.08 -7.26
C ILE A 92 7.18 -5.86 -6.99
N GLY A 93 8.47 -6.10 -6.78
CA GLY A 93 9.48 -5.07 -6.59
C GLY A 93 10.53 -5.09 -7.71
N PRO A 94 11.74 -4.56 -7.43
CA PRO A 94 12.84 -4.64 -8.36
C PRO A 94 13.22 -6.09 -8.72
N PRO A 95 13.69 -6.34 -9.97
CA PRO A 95 13.96 -5.36 -11.02
C PRO A 95 12.75 -5.02 -11.90
N THR A 96 11.60 -5.69 -11.72
CA THR A 96 10.42 -5.46 -12.58
C THR A 96 9.80 -4.08 -12.37
N PHE A 97 9.83 -3.57 -11.14
CA PHE A 97 9.44 -2.21 -10.80
C PHE A 97 10.55 -1.53 -10.01
N GLU A 98 10.79 -0.23 -10.21
CA GLU A 98 11.75 0.54 -9.40
C GLU A 98 11.29 0.72 -7.94
N ARG A 99 9.97 0.75 -7.71
CA ARG A 99 9.35 1.00 -6.39
C ARG A 99 8.35 -0.08 -6.01
N GLY A 100 7.43 -0.43 -6.92
CA GLY A 100 6.70 -1.68 -6.80
C GLY A 100 5.24 -1.64 -7.20
N LEU A 101 4.63 -2.81 -7.07
CA LEU A 101 3.22 -3.07 -7.26
C LEU A 101 2.73 -4.00 -6.13
N LEU A 102 1.64 -3.61 -5.50
CA LEU A 102 0.92 -4.39 -4.50
C LEU A 102 -0.50 -4.67 -5.03
N HIS A 103 -0.81 -5.94 -5.29
CA HIS A 103 -2.12 -6.39 -5.75
C HIS A 103 -2.84 -7.10 -4.61
N VAL A 104 -4.00 -6.57 -4.23
CA VAL A 104 -4.81 -7.03 -3.11
C VAL A 104 -6.26 -7.21 -3.55
N ARG A 105 -6.93 -8.23 -3.03
CA ARG A 105 -8.37 -8.43 -3.21
C ARG A 105 -9.09 -8.05 -1.92
N LEU A 106 -10.24 -7.38 -2.06
CA LEU A 106 -11.25 -7.22 -1.02
C LEU A 106 -12.41 -8.19 -1.34
N PRO A 107 -12.40 -9.43 -0.80
CA PRO A 107 -13.35 -10.45 -1.23
C PRO A 107 -14.80 -10.06 -0.97
N GLN A 108 -15.08 -9.42 0.18
CA GLN A 108 -16.41 -8.97 0.56
C GLN A 108 -16.96 -7.84 -0.32
N ARG A 109 -16.07 -7.08 -0.97
CA ARG A 109 -16.43 -6.01 -1.92
C ARG A 109 -16.40 -6.48 -3.38
N GLY A 110 -15.90 -7.69 -3.63
CA GLY A 110 -15.72 -8.18 -5.00
C GLY A 110 -14.73 -7.34 -5.82
N LEU A 111 -13.77 -6.65 -5.17
CA LEU A 111 -12.90 -5.65 -5.80
C LEU A 111 -11.41 -6.02 -5.69
N ASP A 112 -10.68 -5.91 -6.80
CA ASP A 112 -9.22 -5.94 -6.83
C ASP A 112 -8.66 -4.51 -6.72
N LEU A 113 -7.67 -4.32 -5.86
CA LEU A 113 -6.90 -3.09 -5.72
C LEU A 113 -5.48 -3.35 -6.22
N VAL A 114 -4.98 -2.49 -7.10
CA VAL A 114 -3.58 -2.48 -7.54
C VAL A 114 -2.98 -1.15 -7.12
N ILE A 115 -2.18 -1.18 -6.06
CA ILE A 115 -1.41 -0.04 -5.57
C ILE A 115 -0.07 -0.09 -6.28
N VAL A 116 0.30 0.94 -7.01
CA VAL A 116 1.53 0.96 -7.82
C VAL A 116 2.32 2.23 -7.56
N HIS A 117 3.63 2.12 -7.46
CA HIS A 117 4.52 3.27 -7.54
C HIS A 117 5.46 3.01 -8.71
N LEU A 118 5.28 3.80 -9.77
CA LEU A 118 6.07 3.66 -10.99
C LEU A 118 7.45 4.31 -10.83
N HIS A 119 8.33 4.00 -11.77
CA HIS A 119 9.69 4.50 -11.87
C HIS A 119 9.72 6.04 -11.82
N ALA A 120 10.50 6.61 -10.92
CA ALA A 120 10.48 8.05 -10.68
C ALA A 120 11.25 8.86 -11.75
N HIS A 121 12.19 8.22 -12.45
CA HIS A 121 13.24 8.94 -13.19
C HIS A 121 13.34 8.61 -14.68
N SER A 122 12.71 7.51 -15.15
CA SER A 122 12.75 7.11 -16.57
C SER A 122 11.33 6.98 -17.13
N ALA A 123 11.00 7.78 -18.15
CA ALA A 123 9.72 7.68 -18.84
C ALA A 123 9.56 6.37 -19.61
N GLU A 124 10.65 5.87 -20.19
CA GLU A 124 10.66 4.57 -20.88
C GLU A 124 10.41 3.42 -19.91
N ALA A 125 11.11 3.40 -18.77
CA ALA A 125 10.90 2.36 -17.77
C ALA A 125 9.50 2.46 -17.12
N ARG A 126 8.96 3.67 -16.91
CA ARG A 126 7.56 3.84 -16.50
C ARG A 126 6.58 3.25 -17.50
N LEU A 127 6.85 3.38 -18.80
CA LEU A 127 6.01 2.78 -19.84
C LEU A 127 6.04 1.25 -19.76
N ASP A 128 7.20 0.66 -19.51
CA ASP A 128 7.33 -0.79 -19.35
C ASP A 128 6.61 -1.30 -18.09
N GLU A 129 6.77 -0.62 -16.96
CA GLU A 129 6.02 -0.92 -15.75
C GLU A 129 4.51 -0.74 -15.93
N ALA A 130 4.07 0.32 -16.61
CA ALA A 130 2.66 0.55 -16.93
C ALA A 130 2.08 -0.54 -17.86
N ARG A 131 2.89 -1.13 -18.75
CA ARG A 131 2.48 -2.30 -19.54
C ARG A 131 2.23 -3.52 -18.66
N VAL A 132 3.04 -3.74 -17.62
CA VAL A 132 2.80 -4.80 -16.63
C VAL A 132 1.46 -4.59 -15.92
N VAL A 133 1.19 -3.36 -15.47
CA VAL A 133 -0.11 -3.00 -14.85
C VAL A 133 -1.27 -3.23 -15.82
N SER A 134 -1.14 -2.76 -17.07
CA SER A 134 -2.16 -2.90 -18.11
C SER A 134 -2.47 -4.35 -18.45
N ASN A 135 -1.46 -5.22 -18.50
CA ASN A 135 -1.66 -6.65 -18.73
C ASN A 135 -2.38 -7.31 -17.56
N LEU A 136 -2.06 -6.93 -16.32
CA LEU A 136 -2.76 -7.41 -15.13
C LEU A 136 -4.22 -6.96 -15.11
N THR A 137 -4.51 -5.68 -15.35
CA THR A 137 -5.88 -5.17 -15.35
C THR A 137 -6.71 -5.79 -16.46
N ARG A 138 -6.14 -5.97 -17.66
CA ARG A 138 -6.80 -6.70 -18.75
C ARG A 138 -7.14 -8.12 -18.34
N HIS A 139 -6.19 -8.87 -17.79
CA HIS A 139 -6.42 -10.24 -17.35
C HIS A 139 -7.53 -10.35 -16.29
N LEU A 140 -7.59 -9.40 -15.35
CA LEU A 140 -8.66 -9.34 -14.34
C LEU A 140 -10.01 -8.98 -14.98
N SER A 141 -10.02 -8.02 -15.91
CA SER A 141 -11.23 -7.63 -16.65
C SER A 141 -11.78 -8.77 -17.49
N ASP A 142 -10.93 -9.56 -18.15
CA ASP A 142 -11.33 -10.73 -18.95
C ASP A 142 -11.96 -11.83 -18.07
N GLN A 143 -11.64 -11.85 -16.77
CA GLN A 143 -12.26 -12.72 -15.76
C GLN A 143 -13.54 -12.11 -15.15
N GLY A 144 -13.99 -10.95 -15.61
CA GLY A 144 -15.12 -10.22 -15.02
C GLY A 144 -14.84 -9.69 -13.63
N ARG A 145 -13.57 -9.49 -13.24
CA ARG A 145 -13.18 -8.99 -11.91
C ARG A 145 -13.01 -7.46 -11.95
N PRO A 146 -13.82 -6.70 -11.19
CA PRO A 146 -13.59 -5.26 -11.03
C PRO A 146 -12.22 -4.99 -10.43
N VAL A 147 -11.49 -4.04 -11.03
CA VAL A 147 -10.16 -3.63 -10.58
C VAL A 147 -10.08 -2.11 -10.50
N LEU A 148 -9.45 -1.62 -9.44
CA LEU A 148 -9.07 -0.23 -9.26
C LEU A 148 -7.54 -0.14 -9.17
N VAL A 149 -6.95 0.68 -10.03
CA VAL A 149 -5.51 1.01 -9.99
C VAL A 149 -5.33 2.37 -9.35
N MET A 150 -4.41 2.48 -8.41
CA MET A 150 -4.09 3.71 -7.69
C MET A 150 -2.59 3.79 -7.40
N GLY A 151 -2.03 4.99 -7.35
CA GLY A 151 -0.59 5.18 -7.27
C GLY A 151 -0.16 6.62 -7.44
#